data_AF-A0A2R7RGQ9-F1
#
_entry.id   AF-A0A2R7RGQ9-F1
#
_cell.length_a   1.000
_cell.length_b   1.000
_cell.length_c   1.000
_cell.angle_alpha   90.00
_cell.angle_beta   90.00
_cell.angle_gamma   90.00
#
_symmetry.space_group_name_H-M   'P 1'
#
loop_
_entity.id
_entity.type
_entity.pdbx_description
1 polymer ?
#
loop_
_entity_poly.entity_id
_entity_poly.type
_entity_poly.pdbx_seq_one_letter_code
_entity_poly.pdbx_strand_id
1 'polypeptide(L)'
;DVAAGRIDVFATGRIAAENFMKNSPLAAELKIVGDVYGMKPAGVGLPKDDTELKPKVDKIIEELKGDGTLEELNQKWFGFTVEIPAA
;
A
#
# COMPACT_ATOMS: atom_id res chain seq x y z
N ASP A 1 -13.55 12.79 10.74
CA ASP A 1 -13.81 14.23 10.53
C ASP A 1 -14.62 14.53 9.28
N VAL A 2 -14.28 13.94 8.13
CA VAL A 2 -15.03 14.15 6.87
C VAL A 2 -16.52 13.81 7.02
N ALA A 3 -16.86 12.60 7.48
CA ALA A 3 -18.27 12.19 7.67
C ALA A 3 -18.99 13.06 8.71
N ALA A 4 -18.27 13.61 9.68
CA ALA A 4 -18.81 14.50 10.70
C ALA A 4 -18.90 15.97 10.23
N GLY A 5 -18.53 16.28 8.99
CA GLY A 5 -18.60 17.63 8.42
C GLY A 5 -17.58 18.63 8.98
N ARG A 6 -16.52 18.17 9.66
CA ARG A 6 -15.49 19.07 10.24
C ARG A 6 -14.41 19.48 9.24
N ILE A 7 -14.19 18.68 8.21
CA ILE A 7 -13.26 18.93 7.11
C ILE A 7 -13.88 18.45 5.80
N ASP A 8 -13.54 19.08 4.68
CA ASP A 8 -14.06 18.70 3.36
C ASP A 8 -13.37 17.45 2.80
N VAL A 9 -12.06 17.32 3.03
CA VAL A 9 -11.22 16.27 2.44
C VAL A 9 -10.15 15.81 3.42
N PHE A 10 -9.91 14.49 3.44
CA PHE A 10 -8.75 13.89 4.10
C PHE A 10 -7.86 13.22 3.06
N ALA A 11 -6.62 13.70 2.90
CA ALA A 11 -5.65 13.13 1.98
C ALA A 11 -4.89 11.97 2.65
N THR A 12 -4.97 10.78 2.08
CA THR A 12 -4.30 9.58 2.59
C THR A 12 -3.87 8.64 1.46
N GLY A 13 -3.11 7.60 1.81
CA GLY A 13 -2.70 6.57 0.87
C GLY A 13 -3.90 5.75 0.38
N ARG A 14 -3.91 5.42 -0.93
CA ARG A 14 -5.03 4.73 -1.57
C ARG A 14 -5.37 3.39 -0.92
N ILE A 15 -4.37 2.60 -0.55
CA ILE A 15 -4.56 1.31 0.13
C ILE A 15 -5.30 1.49 1.46
N ALA A 16 -4.91 2.47 2.27
CA ALA A 16 -5.54 2.76 3.55
C ALA A 16 -6.97 3.26 3.37
N ALA A 17 -7.20 4.15 2.39
CA ALA A 17 -8.54 4.62 2.04
C ALA A 17 -9.45 3.46 1.60
N GLU A 18 -9.00 2.62 0.67
CA GLU A 18 -9.79 1.48 0.18
C GLU A 18 -10.08 0.46 1.30
N ASN A 19 -9.10 0.17 2.16
CA ASN A 19 -9.33 -0.69 3.32
C ASN A 19 -10.35 -0.09 4.29
N PHE A 20 -10.31 1.23 4.53
CA PHE A 20 -11.29 1.91 5.35
C PHE A 20 -12.70 1.83 4.72
N MET A 21 -12.81 2.09 3.41
CA MET A 21 -14.07 2.01 2.68
C MET A 21 -14.68 0.59 2.70
N LYS A 22 -13.85 -0.46 2.77
CA LYS A 22 -14.32 -1.85 2.86
C LYS A 22 -14.83 -2.25 4.24
N ASN A 23 -14.25 -1.71 5.31
CA ASN A 23 -14.45 -2.23 6.67
C ASN A 23 -15.20 -1.27 7.61
N SER A 24 -15.37 0.00 7.24
CA SER A 24 -15.97 1.02 8.11
C SER A 24 -17.47 1.19 7.83
N PRO A 25 -18.33 1.30 8.86
CA PRO A 25 -19.74 1.64 8.67
C PRO A 25 -19.93 3.05 8.09
N LEU A 26 -18.94 3.94 8.26
CA LEU A 26 -18.96 5.30 7.71
C LEU A 26 -18.66 5.34 6.21
N ALA A 27 -18.30 4.22 5.59
CA ALA A 27 -17.99 4.16 4.18
C ALA A 27 -19.17 4.59 3.30
N ALA A 28 -20.41 4.32 3.72
CA ALA A 28 -21.60 4.72 2.98
C ALA A 28 -21.78 6.25 2.88
N GLU A 29 -21.17 7.01 3.79
CA GLU A 29 -21.24 8.48 3.85
C GLU A 29 -20.06 9.15 3.15
N LEU A 30 -19.10 8.36 2.64
CA LEU A 30 -17.83 8.84 2.13
C LEU A 30 -17.62 8.37 0.69
N LYS A 31 -16.75 9.07 -0.02
CA LYS A 31 -16.28 8.67 -1.35
C LYS A 31 -14.82 9.03 -1.52
N ILE A 32 -14.08 8.18 -2.22
CA ILE A 32 -12.73 8.49 -2.69
C ILE A 32 -12.88 9.42 -3.90
N VAL A 33 -12.14 10.53 -3.90
CA VAL A 33 -12.21 11.58 -4.93
C VAL A 33 -10.81 12.02 -5.34
N GLY A 34 -10.74 12.62 -6.54
CA GLY A 34 -9.50 13.17 -7.08
C GLY A 34 -8.56 12.12 -7.67
N ASP A 35 -7.55 12.61 -8.37
CA ASP A 35 -6.49 11.79 -8.94
C ASP A 35 -5.39 11.49 -7.93
N VAL A 36 -4.59 10.45 -8.20
CA VAL A 36 -3.43 10.12 -7.39
C VAL A 36 -2.40 11.24 -7.50
N TYR A 37 -2.17 11.96 -6.40
CA TYR A 37 -1.22 13.07 -6.33
C TYR A 37 0.25 12.63 -6.46
N GLY A 38 0.58 11.41 -6.03
CA GLY A 38 1.93 10.87 -6.17
C GLY A 38 2.02 9.42 -5.72
N MET A 39 2.89 8.66 -6.39
CA MET A 39 3.23 7.31 -5.97
C MET A 39 4.38 7.35 -4.97
N LYS A 40 4.20 6.63 -3.86
CA LYS A 40 5.24 6.44 -2.85
C LYS A 40 5.51 4.95 -2.75
N PRO A 41 6.69 4.46 -3.14
CA PRO A 41 7.02 3.06 -3.00
C PRO A 41 7.09 2.69 -1.51
N ALA A 42 6.61 1.49 -1.19
CA ALA A 42 6.84 0.86 0.10
C ALA A 42 8.17 0.10 0.05
N GLY A 43 8.88 0.05 1.18
CA GLY A 43 10.15 -0.67 1.27
C GLY A 43 10.43 -1.14 2.69
N VAL A 44 11.33 -2.10 2.81
CA VAL A 44 11.84 -2.58 4.10
C VAL A 44 13.00 -1.68 4.53
N GLY A 45 12.84 -0.99 5.65
CA GLY A 45 13.91 -0.15 6.21
C GLY A 45 15.02 -1.02 6.81
N LEU A 46 16.26 -0.78 6.38
CA LEU A 46 17.47 -1.46 6.86
C LEU A 46 18.50 -0.42 7.34
N PRO A 47 19.44 -0.79 8.23
CA PRO A 47 20.58 0.07 8.55
C PRO A 47 21.35 0.44 7.28
N LYS A 48 21.74 1.72 7.17
CA LYS A 48 22.28 2.28 5.93
C LYS A 48 23.58 1.63 5.47
N ASP A 49 24.38 1.16 6.42
CA ASP A 49 25.70 0.56 6.19
C ASP A 49 25.65 -0.99 6.19
N ASP A 50 24.46 -1.58 6.26
CA ASP A 50 24.30 -3.04 6.24
C ASP A 50 24.32 -3.59 4.81
N THR A 51 25.53 -3.89 4.36
CA THR A 51 25.79 -4.44 3.02
C THR A 51 25.49 -5.94 2.91
N GLU A 52 25.21 -6.63 4.02
CA GLU A 52 24.95 -8.08 4.02
C GLU A 52 23.46 -8.39 3.97
N LEU A 53 22.62 -7.62 4.67
CA LEU A 53 21.17 -7.85 4.72
C LEU A 53 20.46 -7.35 3.48
N LYS A 54 20.82 -6.16 2.95
CA LYS A 54 20.16 -5.60 1.76
C LYS A 54 20.08 -6.59 0.59
N PRO A 55 21.18 -7.19 0.10
CA PRO A 55 21.11 -8.09 -1.05
C PRO A 55 20.30 -9.37 -0.76
N LYS A 56 20.27 -9.84 0.50
CA LYS A 56 19.47 -11.00 0.90
C LYS A 56 17.97 -10.68 0.88
N VAL A 57 17.59 -9.52 1.42
CA VAL A 57 16.19 -9.05 1.42
C VAL A 57 15.71 -8.80 -0.01
N ASP A 58 16.51 -8.10 -0.82
CA ASP A 58 16.17 -7.84 -2.23
C ASP A 58 15.97 -9.16 -3.00
N LYS A 59 16.87 -10.13 -2.81
CA LYS A 59 16.77 -11.45 -3.45
C LYS A 59 15.47 -12.18 -3.07
N ILE A 60 15.11 -12.19 -1.80
CA ILE A 60 13.86 -12.83 -1.33
C ILE A 60 12.65 -12.14 -1.98
N ILE A 61 12.63 -10.81 -2.04
CA ILE A 61 11.52 -10.06 -2.66
C ILE A 61 11.39 -10.42 -4.16
N GLU A 62 12.51 -10.52 -4.89
CA GLU A 62 12.50 -10.92 -6.30
C GLU A 62 12.06 -12.38 -6.50
N GLU A 63 12.47 -13.30 -5.61
CA GLU A 63 12.01 -14.70 -5.64
C GLU A 63 10.49 -14.79 -5.42
N LEU A 64 9.96 -14.07 -4.42
CA LEU A 64 8.52 -14.01 -4.13
C LEU A 64 7.71 -13.30 -5.22
N LYS A 65 8.35 -12.41 -6.00
CA LYS A 65 7.75 -11.78 -7.16
C LYS A 65 7.70 -12.75 -8.34
N GLY A 66 8.78 -13.50 -8.55
CA GLY A 66 8.92 -14.47 -9.64
C GLY A 66 8.05 -15.71 -9.47
N ASP A 67 7.80 -16.15 -8.24
CA ASP A 67 6.98 -17.33 -7.94
C ASP A 67 5.48 -17.04 -7.76
N GLY A 68 5.09 -15.76 -7.78
CA GLY A 68 3.69 -15.33 -7.64
C GLY A 68 3.20 -15.16 -6.20
N THR A 69 4.01 -15.48 -5.19
CA THR A 69 3.62 -15.35 -3.77
C THR A 69 3.21 -13.91 -3.42
N LEU A 70 3.90 -12.90 -3.94
CA LEU A 70 3.51 -11.50 -3.72
C LEU A 70 2.15 -11.17 -4.34
N GLU A 71 1.81 -11.77 -5.47
CA GLU A 71 0.49 -11.59 -6.09
C GLU A 71 -0.61 -12.22 -5.22
N GLU A 72 -0.40 -13.44 -4.72
CA GLU A 72 -1.33 -14.09 -3.80
C GLU A 72 -1.55 -13.25 -2.53
N LEU A 73 -0.47 -12.70 -1.96
CA LEU A 73 -0.54 -11.81 -0.79
C LEU A 73 -1.30 -10.51 -1.12
N ASN A 74 -1.04 -9.89 -2.27
CA ASN A 74 -1.75 -8.69 -2.72
C ASN A 74 -3.25 -8.94 -2.86
N GLN A 75 -3.64 -10.05 -3.48
CA GLN A 75 -5.05 -10.41 -3.61
C GLN A 75 -5.71 -10.69 -2.26
N LYS A 76 -5.02 -11.42 -1.37
CA LYS A 76 -5.53 -11.74 -0.04
C LYS A 76 -5.82 -10.50 0.81
N TRP A 77 -4.91 -9.53 0.81
CA TRP A 77 -5.00 -8.38 1.72
C TRP A 77 -5.66 -7.15 1.12
N PHE A 78 -5.52 -6.94 -0.19
CA PHE A 78 -6.00 -5.72 -0.85
C PHE A 78 -7.04 -6.01 -1.93
N GLY A 79 -6.99 -7.19 -2.56
CA GLY A 79 -7.86 -7.55 -3.69
C GLY A 79 -7.47 -6.85 -5.00
N PHE A 80 -6.25 -6.34 -5.08
CA PHE A 80 -5.64 -5.77 -6.28
C PHE A 80 -4.12 -5.87 -6.16
N THR A 81 -3.44 -5.81 -7.30
CA THR A 81 -1.97 -5.87 -7.34
C THR A 81 -1.37 -4.52 -7.01
N VAL A 82 -0.48 -4.51 -6.02
CA VAL A 82 0.39 -3.36 -5.73
C VAL A 82 1.70 -3.62 -6.45
N GLU A 83 2.03 -2.79 -7.43
CA GLU A 83 3.33 -2.87 -8.10
C GLU A 83 4.43 -2.40 -7.16
N ILE A 84 5.41 -3.27 -6.93
CA ILE A 84 6.67 -2.92 -6.27
C ILE A 84 7.67 -2.59 -7.39
N PRO A 85 8.09 -1.31 -7.53
CA PRO A 85 9.11 -0.94 -8.50
C PRO A 85 10.41 -1.67 -8.19
N ALA A 86 11.16 -2.02 -9.24
CA ALA A 86 12.49 -2.60 -9.07
C ALA A 86 13.38 -1.64 -8.25
N ALA A 87 14.19 -2.22 -7.36
CA ALA A 87 15.12 -1.49 -6.50
C ALA A 87 16.27 -0.84 -7.27
#